data_AF-A0A920IUH3-F1
#
_entry.id   AF-A0A920IUH3-F1
#
_cell.length_a   1.000
_cell.length_b   1.000
_cell.length_c   1.000
_cell.angle_alpha   90.00
_cell.angle_beta   90.00
_cell.angle_gamma   90.00
#
_symmetry.space_group_name_H-M   'P 1'
#
loop_
_entity.id
_entity.type
_entity.pdbx_description
1 polymer ?
#
loop_
_entity_poly.entity_id
_entity_poly.type
_entity_poly.pdbx_seq_one_letter_code
_entity_poly.pdbx_strand_id
1 'polypeptide(L)'
;MGEGSFWVSRPWPFSFNNRSNARSSFIWSPFFIKIITGTLSYSGIPNLESLKQLEPIPQWVYAMDNITHSFIVSFAVIGIVYALKPKLTWPLLAWPFHILLDFPFHTKEFFPVQLFWPLTSLSVDGISWSHPAVWYPNVAGIIMLFIFRYKKNLFNKL
;
A
#
# COMPACT_ATOMS: atom_id res chain seq x y z
N MET A 1 -29.03 -12.92 -50.19
CA MET A 1 -27.79 -12.61 -50.94
C MET A 1 -27.25 -11.32 -50.34
N GLY A 2 -26.10 -11.20 -49.71
CA GLY A 2 -24.96 -12.06 -49.41
C GLY A 2 -24.08 -11.28 -48.41
N GLU A 3 -23.24 -12.01 -47.68
CA GLU A 3 -22.45 -11.60 -46.53
C GLU A 3 -21.35 -10.57 -46.85
N GLY A 4 -20.86 -9.88 -45.80
CA GLY A 4 -19.71 -8.98 -45.89
C GLY A 4 -19.25 -8.46 -44.53
N SER A 5 -18.76 -9.36 -43.67
CA SER A 5 -18.10 -9.06 -42.40
C SER A 5 -16.85 -8.18 -42.62
N PHE A 6 -16.90 -6.91 -42.22
CA PHE A 6 -15.72 -6.04 -42.18
C PHE A 6 -15.08 -6.10 -40.79
N TRP A 7 -14.05 -6.94 -40.69
CA TRP A 7 -13.17 -7.08 -39.54
C TRP A 7 -12.37 -5.79 -39.33
N VAL A 8 -12.78 -4.95 -38.37
CA VAL A 8 -11.88 -3.92 -37.82
C VAL A 8 -10.92 -4.62 -36.88
N SER A 9 -9.72 -4.91 -37.40
CA SER A 9 -8.56 -5.37 -36.65
C SER A 9 -8.31 -4.44 -35.47
N ARG A 10 -8.74 -4.82 -34.27
CA ARG A 10 -8.32 -4.15 -33.02
C ARG A 10 -6.83 -4.47 -32.82
N PRO A 11 -5.93 -3.49 -32.83
CA PRO A 11 -4.56 -3.76 -32.42
C PRO A 11 -4.57 -4.14 -30.93
N TRP A 12 -3.86 -5.22 -30.63
CA TRP A 12 -3.60 -5.72 -29.28
C TRP A 12 -3.13 -4.59 -28.33
N PRO A 13 -3.57 -4.56 -27.06
CA PRO A 13 -3.30 -3.42 -26.17
C PRO A 13 -1.92 -3.44 -25.52
N PHE A 14 -1.01 -4.34 -25.90
CA PHE A 14 0.34 -4.37 -25.32
C PHE A 14 1.30 -3.42 -26.07
N SER A 15 0.99 -2.12 -26.00
CA SER A 15 1.99 -1.07 -26.19
C SER A 15 2.62 -0.77 -24.83
N PHE A 16 3.81 -1.30 -24.58
CA PHE A 16 4.60 -0.97 -23.40
C PHE A 16 5.27 0.39 -23.63
N ASN A 17 4.52 1.47 -23.38
CA ASN A 17 5.09 2.81 -23.35
C ASN A 17 5.61 3.11 -21.93
N ASN A 18 6.90 3.43 -21.86
CA ASN A 18 7.72 3.40 -20.65
C ASN A 18 7.61 4.67 -19.79
N ARG A 19 6.37 5.13 -19.50
CA ARG A 19 6.09 6.27 -18.62
C ARG A 19 4.71 6.13 -17.96
N SER A 20 4.66 5.62 -16.73
CA SER A 20 3.65 5.95 -15.70
C SER A 20 3.76 4.99 -14.51
N ASN A 21 4.74 5.26 -13.64
CA ASN A 21 4.84 4.61 -12.34
C ASN A 21 3.90 5.32 -11.35
N ALA A 22 2.63 4.96 -11.39
CA ALA A 22 1.67 5.26 -10.33
C ALA A 22 0.68 4.10 -10.25
N ARG A 23 1.15 2.92 -9.83
CA ARG A 23 0.34 1.70 -9.75
C ARG A 23 -0.35 1.55 -8.40
N SER A 24 -1.07 2.58 -7.96
CA SER A 24 -2.21 2.42 -7.04
C SER A 24 -1.98 1.55 -5.79
N SER A 25 -1.37 2.13 -4.75
CA SER A 25 -1.50 1.64 -3.37
C SER A 25 -2.64 2.38 -2.65
N PHE A 26 -3.85 2.36 -3.23
CA PHE A 26 -5.07 2.79 -2.54
C PHE A 26 -6.31 2.06 -3.11
N ILE A 27 -6.16 0.79 -3.48
CA ILE A 27 -7.23 0.04 -4.19
C ILE A 27 -8.37 -0.41 -3.26
N TRP A 28 -8.17 -0.50 -1.95
CA TRP A 28 -9.19 -1.10 -1.07
C TRP A 28 -10.23 -0.10 -0.54
N SER A 29 -9.85 1.15 -0.26
CA SER A 29 -10.79 2.16 0.28
C SER A 29 -11.95 2.51 -0.67
N PRO A 30 -11.72 2.82 -1.97
CA PRO A 30 -12.82 3.08 -2.89
C PRO A 30 -13.65 1.82 -3.21
N PHE A 31 -13.08 0.62 -3.10
CA PHE A 31 -13.82 -0.64 -3.27
C PHE A 31 -14.89 -0.82 -2.18
N PHE A 32 -14.57 -0.55 -0.91
CA PHE A 32 -15.54 -0.66 0.18
C PHE A 32 -16.60 0.46 0.15
N ILE A 33 -16.23 1.68 -0.24
CA ILE A 33 -17.21 2.79 -0.41
C ILE A 33 -18.22 2.43 -1.50
N LYS A 34 -17.80 1.82 -2.62
CA LYS A 34 -18.71 1.38 -3.70
C LYS A 34 -19.73 0.34 -3.22
N ILE A 35 -19.30 -0.61 -2.39
CA ILE A 35 -20.18 -1.65 -1.84
C ILE A 35 -21.25 -1.04 -0.91
N ILE A 36 -20.89 -0.05 -0.10
CA ILE A 36 -21.78 0.53 0.92
C ILE A 36 -22.72 1.59 0.33
N THR A 37 -22.22 2.46 -0.54
CA THR A 37 -22.95 3.65 -1.01
C THR A 37 -23.57 3.48 -2.39
N GLY A 38 -23.07 2.54 -3.21
CA GLY A 38 -23.55 2.34 -4.58
C GLY A 38 -23.27 3.49 -5.55
N THR A 39 -22.60 4.57 -5.11
CA THR A 39 -22.47 5.83 -5.88
C THR A 39 -21.13 6.01 -6.61
N LEU A 40 -20.23 5.04 -6.56
CA LEU A 40 -18.95 5.14 -7.27
C LEU A 40 -19.09 4.80 -8.76
N SER A 41 -19.51 5.79 -9.54
CA SER A 41 -19.34 5.84 -11.00
C SER A 41 -17.89 6.16 -11.35
N TYR A 42 -16.99 5.19 -11.14
CA TYR A 42 -15.63 5.26 -11.67
C TYR A 42 -15.50 4.32 -12.87
N SER A 43 -15.52 4.89 -14.08
CA SER A 43 -15.25 4.20 -15.34
C SER A 43 -13.91 4.67 -15.90
N GLY A 44 -12.81 4.19 -15.32
CA GLY A 44 -11.46 4.51 -15.76
C GLY A 44 -10.41 3.63 -15.08
N ILE A 45 -9.16 3.70 -15.54
CA ILE A 45 -8.01 3.11 -14.83
C ILE A 45 -7.66 4.09 -13.70
N PRO A 46 -7.62 3.70 -12.42
CA PRO A 46 -7.25 4.60 -11.34
C PRO A 46 -5.82 5.12 -11.58
N ASN A 47 -5.70 6.41 -11.87
CA ASN A 47 -4.43 7.11 -12.06
C ASN A 47 -4.27 8.21 -11.00
N LEU A 48 -3.07 8.79 -10.87
CA LEU A 48 -2.76 9.83 -9.88
C LEU A 48 -3.79 10.98 -9.89
N GLU A 49 -4.23 11.38 -11.07
CA GLU A 49 -5.22 12.44 -11.27
C GLU A 49 -6.63 12.06 -10.78
N SER A 50 -7.04 10.79 -10.94
CA SER A 50 -8.31 10.30 -10.38
C SER A 50 -8.34 10.23 -8.85
N LEU A 51 -7.16 10.15 -8.20
CA LEU A 51 -7.06 10.18 -6.74
C LEU A 51 -7.04 11.61 -6.21
N LYS A 52 -6.47 12.56 -6.95
CA LYS A 52 -6.59 14.01 -6.64
C LYS A 52 -8.04 14.50 -6.71
N GLN A 53 -8.89 13.84 -7.50
CA GLN A 53 -10.34 14.12 -7.53
C GLN A 53 -11.05 13.79 -6.21
N LEU A 54 -10.41 13.08 -5.27
CA LEU A 54 -10.92 12.82 -3.92
C LEU A 54 -10.60 13.95 -2.94
N GLU A 55 -9.95 15.03 -3.38
CA GLU A 55 -9.77 16.24 -2.58
C GLU A 55 -11.09 17.01 -2.42
N PRO A 56 -11.35 17.60 -1.24
CA PRO A 56 -10.46 17.64 -0.09
C PRO A 56 -10.57 16.38 0.79
N ILE A 57 -9.42 15.79 1.13
CA ILE A 57 -9.35 14.69 2.10
C ILE A 57 -9.68 15.26 3.50
N PRO A 58 -10.58 14.62 4.27
CA PRO A 58 -10.94 15.12 5.60
C PRO A 58 -9.75 15.19 6.57
N GLN A 59 -9.72 16.24 7.41
CA GLN A 59 -8.59 16.51 8.31
C GLN A 59 -8.35 15.40 9.34
N TRP A 60 -9.39 14.67 9.75
CA TRP A 60 -9.28 13.52 10.64
C TRP A 60 -8.49 12.36 10.02
N VAL A 61 -8.50 12.21 8.68
CA VAL A 61 -7.74 11.16 7.99
C VAL A 61 -6.24 11.43 8.15
N TYR A 62 -5.82 12.67 7.95
CA TYR A 62 -4.43 13.09 8.20
C TYR A 62 -4.04 12.94 9.68
N ALA A 63 -4.96 13.22 10.61
CA ALA A 63 -4.70 13.01 12.02
C ALA A 63 -4.49 11.52 12.35
N MET A 64 -5.32 10.64 11.81
CA MET A 64 -5.16 9.20 12.00
C MET A 64 -3.86 8.68 11.39
N ASP A 65 -3.54 9.11 10.16
CA ASP A 65 -2.31 8.72 9.48
C ASP A 65 -1.05 9.11 10.29
N ASN A 66 -1.02 10.35 10.81
CA ASN A 66 0.09 10.81 11.64
C ASN A 66 0.19 10.04 12.99
N ILE A 67 -0.95 9.65 13.57
CA ILE A 67 -0.98 8.86 14.82
C ILE A 67 -0.46 7.44 14.56
N THR A 68 -0.86 6.83 13.45
CA THR A 68 -0.44 5.46 13.10
C THR A 68 1.02 5.40 12.66
N HIS A 69 1.52 6.46 12.02
CA HIS A 69 2.88 6.52 11.44
C HIS A 69 3.88 7.36 12.26
N SER A 70 3.69 7.43 13.59
CA SER A 70 4.60 8.12 14.51
C SER A 70 5.33 7.14 15.44
N PHE A 71 6.67 7.21 15.45
CA PHE A 71 7.47 6.49 16.44
C PHE A 71 7.17 6.95 17.85
N ILE A 72 6.95 8.25 18.06
CA ILE A 72 6.68 8.80 19.39
C ILE A 72 5.39 8.20 19.95
N VAL A 73 4.32 8.18 19.14
CA VAL A 73 3.04 7.59 19.52
C VAL A 73 3.20 6.08 19.74
N SER A 74 3.84 5.38 18.80
CA SER A 74 4.02 3.93 18.91
C SER A 74 4.79 3.53 20.17
N PHE A 75 5.91 4.19 20.47
CA PHE A 75 6.75 3.88 21.62
C PHE A 75 6.10 4.32 22.93
N ALA A 76 5.32 5.41 22.93
CA ALA A 76 4.53 5.79 24.09
C ALA A 76 3.50 4.70 24.46
N VAL A 77 2.74 4.21 23.48
CA VAL A 77 1.77 3.12 23.71
C VAL A 77 2.48 1.84 24.13
N ILE A 78 3.60 1.49 23.49
CA ILE A 78 4.43 0.33 23.86
C ILE A 78 4.93 0.46 25.30
N GLY A 79 5.38 1.64 25.72
CA GLY A 79 5.85 1.91 27.08
C GLY A 79 4.75 1.71 28.12
N ILE A 80 3.54 2.21 27.84
CA ILE A 80 2.36 1.99 28.71
C ILE A 80 2.03 0.50 28.79
N VAL A 81 1.98 -0.19 27.64
CA VAL A 81 1.68 -1.63 27.61
C VAL A 81 2.77 -2.45 28.28
N TYR A 82 4.03 -2.04 28.18
CA TYR A 82 5.15 -2.69 28.86
C TYR A 82 5.01 -2.61 30.38
N ALA A 83 4.61 -1.45 30.91
CA ALA A 83 4.36 -1.27 32.34
C ALA A 83 3.19 -2.13 32.86
N LEU A 84 2.14 -2.32 32.05
CA LEU A 84 0.94 -3.06 32.46
C LEU A 84 1.00 -4.57 32.17
N LYS A 85 1.53 -4.95 30.99
CA LYS A 85 1.51 -6.31 30.43
C LYS A 85 2.72 -6.55 29.52
N PRO A 86 3.93 -6.76 30.08
CA PRO A 86 5.17 -6.88 29.30
C PRO A 86 5.17 -8.05 28.29
N LYS A 87 4.37 -9.09 28.52
CA LYS A 87 4.21 -10.21 27.58
C LYS A 87 3.62 -9.77 26.22
N LEU A 88 2.84 -8.68 26.20
CA LEU A 88 2.24 -8.15 24.96
C LEU A 88 3.16 -7.18 24.21
N THR A 89 4.24 -6.73 24.85
CA THR A 89 5.19 -5.79 24.25
C THR A 89 5.86 -6.36 23.00
N TRP A 90 6.18 -7.67 23.00
CA TRP A 90 6.82 -8.30 21.85
C TRP A 90 5.99 -8.23 20.56
N PRO A 91 4.71 -8.66 20.53
CA PRO A 91 3.85 -8.44 19.37
C PRO A 91 3.71 -6.97 18.98
N LEU A 92 3.67 -6.07 19.97
CA LEU A 92 3.51 -4.63 19.72
C LEU A 92 4.71 -4.00 19.01
N LEU A 93 5.91 -4.61 19.05
CA LEU A 93 7.08 -4.14 18.27
C LEU A 93 6.86 -4.23 16.75
N ALA A 94 5.85 -4.96 16.28
CA ALA A 94 5.41 -4.92 14.89
C ALA A 94 4.93 -3.51 14.48
N TRP A 95 4.51 -2.67 15.44
CA TRP A 95 4.12 -1.29 15.18
C TRP A 95 5.30 -0.43 14.70
N PRO A 96 6.35 -0.16 15.50
CA PRO A 96 7.49 0.62 15.01
C PRO A 96 8.19 -0.05 13.82
N PHE A 97 8.14 -1.38 13.70
CA PHE A 97 8.68 -2.05 12.51
C PHE A 97 7.95 -1.64 11.22
N HIS A 98 6.62 -1.56 11.19
CA HIS A 98 5.93 -1.13 9.98
C HIS A 98 6.20 0.33 9.65
N ILE A 99 6.27 1.22 10.65
CA ILE A 99 6.58 2.64 10.42
C ILE A 99 7.96 2.79 9.77
N LEU A 100 8.95 2.03 10.25
CA LEU A 100 10.29 2.01 9.68
C LEU A 100 10.28 1.50 8.23
N LEU A 101 9.48 0.47 7.96
CA LEU A 101 9.32 -0.10 6.62
C LEU A 101 8.64 0.91 5.68
N ASP A 102 7.61 1.61 6.14
CA ASP A 102 6.82 2.53 5.31
C ASP A 102 7.52 3.87 5.03
N PHE A 103 8.42 4.31 5.91
CA PHE A 103 9.17 5.56 5.76
C PHE A 103 9.85 5.75 4.38
N PRO A 104 10.60 4.77 3.83
CA PRO A 104 11.17 4.88 2.49
C PRO A 104 10.16 4.59 1.36
N PHE A 105 8.96 4.08 1.66
CA PHE A 105 8.00 3.61 0.65
C PHE A 105 6.72 4.45 0.52
N HIS A 106 6.68 5.61 1.19
CA HIS A 106 5.63 6.62 1.08
C HIS A 106 6.12 7.83 0.27
N THR A 107 5.32 8.27 -0.70
CA THR A 107 5.55 9.52 -1.43
C THR A 107 4.96 10.70 -0.66
N LYS A 108 5.51 11.90 -0.86
CA LYS A 108 5.01 13.12 -0.18
C LYS A 108 3.63 13.61 -0.67
N GLU A 109 3.12 13.07 -1.77
CA GLU A 109 1.96 13.59 -2.48
C GLU A 109 0.63 13.40 -1.76
N PHE A 110 0.48 12.35 -0.94
CA PHE A 110 -0.78 12.07 -0.23
C PHE A 110 -0.63 11.97 1.28
N PHE A 111 0.30 11.13 1.76
CA PHE A 111 0.46 10.80 3.19
C PHE A 111 1.94 10.62 3.53
N PRO A 112 2.67 11.73 3.76
CA PRO A 112 4.07 11.67 4.14
C PRO A 112 4.24 11.13 5.57
N VAL A 113 5.00 10.03 5.71
CA VAL A 113 5.33 9.46 7.02
C VAL A 113 6.22 10.42 7.80
N GLN A 114 5.72 10.90 8.93
CA GLN A 114 6.43 11.81 9.84
C GLN A 114 6.89 11.04 11.09
N LEU A 115 8.11 10.50 11.05
CA LEU A 115 8.63 9.60 12.09
C LEU A 115 8.50 10.14 13.51
N PHE A 116 8.78 11.43 13.69
CA PHE A 116 8.79 12.09 14.99
C PHE A 116 7.61 13.05 15.18
N TRP A 117 6.49 12.83 14.49
CA TRP A 117 5.27 13.57 14.79
C TRP A 117 4.82 13.27 16.24
N PRO A 118 4.35 14.24 17.03
CA PRO A 118 4.05 15.64 16.70
C PRO A 118 5.22 16.61 16.91
N LEU A 119 6.42 16.15 17.28
CA LEU A 119 7.56 17.02 17.58
C LEU A 119 8.15 17.64 16.31
N THR A 120 8.24 16.88 15.22
CA THR A 120 8.75 17.39 13.94
C THR A 120 7.92 16.86 12.78
N SER A 121 7.91 17.61 11.69
CA SER A 121 7.27 17.23 10.42
C SER A 121 8.26 16.72 9.38
N LEU A 122 9.36 16.11 9.82
CA LEU A 122 10.39 15.58 8.94
C LEU A 122 9.84 14.35 8.20
N SER A 123 9.76 14.46 6.87
CA SER A 123 9.38 13.39 5.97
C SER A 123 10.33 13.32 4.79
N VAL A 124 10.56 12.10 4.31
CA VAL A 124 11.36 11.80 3.11
C VAL A 124 10.42 11.49 1.95
N ASP A 125 10.82 11.83 0.73
CA ASP A 125 10.06 11.45 -0.46
C ASP A 125 10.54 10.07 -0.91
N GLY A 126 9.72 9.07 -0.59
CA GLY A 126 10.02 7.67 -0.82
C GLY A 126 9.53 7.15 -2.18
N ILE A 127 9.79 5.87 -2.43
CA ILE A 127 9.29 5.17 -3.62
C ILE A 127 7.95 4.54 -3.26
N SER A 128 6.86 4.88 -3.95
CA SER A 128 5.56 4.25 -3.68
C SER A 128 5.66 2.72 -3.59
N TRP A 129 5.00 2.11 -2.59
CA TRP A 129 4.80 0.66 -2.49
C TRP A 129 4.32 -0.02 -3.78
N SER A 130 3.61 0.74 -4.61
CA SER A 130 3.13 0.28 -5.92
C SER A 130 4.18 0.20 -7.01
N HIS A 131 5.35 0.80 -6.78
CA HIS A 131 6.39 0.86 -7.78
C HIS A 131 6.83 -0.57 -8.13
N PRO A 132 6.95 -0.92 -9.43
CA PRO A 132 7.33 -2.27 -9.84
C PRO A 132 8.59 -2.80 -9.16
N ALA A 133 9.57 -1.91 -8.93
CA ALA A 133 10.82 -2.22 -8.23
C ALA A 133 10.65 -2.63 -6.76
N VAL A 134 9.54 -2.26 -6.11
CA VAL A 134 9.19 -2.67 -4.73
C VAL A 134 8.23 -3.86 -4.77
N TRP A 135 7.25 -3.82 -5.66
CA TRP A 135 6.20 -4.84 -5.73
C TRP A 135 6.71 -6.22 -6.16
N TYR A 136 7.48 -6.30 -7.25
CA TYR A 136 7.94 -7.60 -7.78
C TYR A 136 8.87 -8.34 -6.80
N PRO A 137 9.86 -7.70 -6.14
CA PRO A 137 10.68 -8.38 -5.14
C PRO A 137 9.88 -8.89 -3.94
N ASN A 138 8.88 -8.16 -3.47
CA ASN A 138 8.04 -8.61 -2.36
C ASN A 138 7.24 -9.87 -2.73
N VAL A 139 6.60 -9.88 -3.91
CA VAL A 139 5.86 -11.05 -4.40
C VAL A 139 6.81 -12.24 -4.62
N ALA A 140 7.98 -12.00 -5.23
CA ALA A 140 8.99 -13.03 -5.43
C ALA A 140 9.49 -13.61 -4.09
N GLY A 141 9.71 -12.76 -3.08
CA GLY A 141 10.12 -13.18 -1.74
C GLY A 141 9.08 -14.07 -1.06
N ILE A 142 7.79 -13.73 -1.16
CA ILE A 142 6.69 -14.55 -0.65
C ILE A 142 6.65 -15.91 -1.36
N ILE A 143 6.71 -15.92 -2.71
CA ILE A 143 6.72 -17.16 -3.50
C ILE A 143 7.92 -18.04 -3.10
N MET A 144 9.11 -17.45 -2.97
CA MET A 144 10.33 -18.16 -2.57
C MET A 144 10.20 -18.77 -1.17
N LEU A 145 9.62 -18.04 -0.21
CA LEU A 145 9.33 -18.56 1.13
C LEU A 145 8.40 -19.77 1.11
N PHE A 146 7.34 -19.74 0.30
CA PHE A 146 6.41 -20.87 0.15
C PHE A 146 7.08 -22.08 -0.50
N ILE A 147 7.89 -21.89 -1.54
CA ILE A 147 8.67 -22.96 -2.18
C ILE A 147 9.64 -23.59 -1.17
N PHE A 148 10.37 -22.76 -0.43
CA PHE A 148 11.31 -23.23 0.58
C PHE A 148 10.61 -24.05 1.67
N ARG A 149 9.46 -23.56 2.17
CA ARG A 149 8.70 -24.28 3.21
C ARG A 149 8.12 -25.59 2.69
N TYR A 150 7.64 -25.62 1.46
CA TYR A 150 7.16 -26.85 0.81
C TYR A 150 8.28 -27.90 0.70
N LYS A 151 9.46 -27.50 0.21
CA LYS A 151 10.63 -28.40 0.09
C LYS A 151 11.08 -28.95 1.43
N LYS A 152 11.17 -28.10 2.47
CA LYS A 152 11.55 -28.52 3.82
C LYS A 152 10.54 -29.53 4.41
N ASN A 153 9.25 -29.28 4.23
CA ASN A 153 8.21 -30.20 4.70
C ASN A 153 8.21 -31.54 3.95
N LEU A 154 8.56 -31.55 2.66
CA LEU A 154 8.72 -32.77 1.88
C LEU A 154 9.94 -33.57 2.34
N PHE A 155 11.07 -32.91 2.57
CA PHE A 155 12.30 -33.54 3.06
C PHE A 155 12.12 -34.15 4.46
N ASN A 156 11.43 -33.47 5.37
CA ASN A 156 11.15 -33.99 6.72
C ASN A 156 10.19 -35.20 6.74
N LYS A 157 9.55 -35.55 5.62
CA LYS A 157 8.64 -36.70 5.50
C LYS A 157 9.30 -37.95 4.90
N LEU A 158 10.51 -37.82 4.34
CA LEU A 158 11.32 -38.92 3.79
C LEU A 158 12.30 -39.42 4.84
#